data_AF-A0A1H4I192-F1
#
_entry.id   AF-A0A1H4I192-F1
#
_cell.length_a   1.000
_cell.length_b   1.000
_cell.length_c   1.000
_cell.angle_alpha   90.00
_cell.angle_beta   90.00
_cell.angle_gamma   90.00
#
_symmetry.space_group_name_H-M   'P 1'
#
loop_
_entity.id
_entity.type
_entity.pdbx_description
1 polymer ?
#
loop_
_entity_poly.entity_id
_entity_poly.type
_entity_poly.pdbx_seq_one_letter_code
_entity_poly.pdbx_strand_id
1 'polypeptide(L)'
;MGATFTLSEEIDVVVKKLIEQEKDFKILSVAKIVTRFRTGTWYTRGKLIYAKTKILSLYERFEMDAEILILVNKRMWEHLTDQQKEALIFHELCHIEASVDKNGAPRNSPKMEDRSSDCVVMISRNSSLL
;
A
#
# COMPACT_ATOMS: atom_id res chain seq x y z
N MET A 1 21.48 1.17 -9.23
CA MET A 1 20.89 2.46 -8.83
C MET A 1 20.18 2.28 -7.50
N GLY A 2 20.31 3.24 -6.59
CA GLY A 2 19.60 3.23 -5.30
C GLY A 2 18.10 3.47 -5.46
N ALA A 3 17.35 3.27 -4.39
CA ALA A 3 15.92 3.59 -4.38
C ALA A 3 15.72 5.11 -4.38
N THR A 4 14.77 5.58 -5.17
CA THR A 4 14.30 6.97 -5.13
C THR A 4 12.80 7.01 -4.91
N PHE A 5 12.31 8.12 -4.37
CA PHE A 5 10.90 8.28 -4.01
C PHE A 5 10.34 9.57 -4.59
N THR A 6 9.13 9.52 -5.14
CA THR A 6 8.45 10.70 -5.69
C THR A 6 7.00 10.75 -5.26
N LEU A 7 6.44 11.96 -5.18
CA LEU A 7 4.99 12.17 -5.02
C LEU A 7 4.23 11.53 -6.19
N SER A 8 2.97 11.17 -5.96
CA SER A 8 2.10 10.65 -7.00
C SER A 8 0.63 10.94 -6.72
N GLU A 9 0.05 11.88 -7.47
CA GLU A 9 -1.37 12.21 -7.37
C GLU A 9 -2.26 11.07 -7.89
N GLU A 10 -1.77 10.25 -8.82
CA GLU A 10 -2.56 9.15 -9.39
C GLU A 10 -2.84 8.04 -8.37
N ILE A 11 -1.92 7.76 -7.46
CA ILE A 11 -2.16 6.80 -6.38
C ILE A 11 -3.18 7.40 -5.40
N ASP A 12 -3.05 8.69 -5.08
CA ASP A 12 -3.97 9.39 -4.18
C ASP A 12 -5.41 9.36 -4.69
N VAL A 13 -5.63 9.52 -6.00
CA VAL A 13 -6.95 9.40 -6.63
C VAL A 13 -7.54 8.01 -6.43
N VAL A 14 -6.75 6.95 -6.65
CA VAL A 14 -7.21 5.57 -6.48
C VAL A 14 -7.52 5.27 -5.00
N VAL A 15 -6.66 5.71 -4.07
CA VAL A 15 -6.90 5.57 -2.62
C VAL A 15 -8.21 6.24 -2.22
N LYS A 16 -8.42 7.50 -2.62
CA LYS A 16 -9.65 8.25 -2.30
C LYS A 16 -10.89 7.57 -2.86
N LYS A 17 -10.85 7.16 -4.14
CA LYS A 17 -11.93 6.42 -4.79
C LYS A 17 -12.32 5.19 -3.98
N LEU A 18 -11.34 4.37 -3.57
CA LEU A 18 -11.60 3.14 -2.84
C LEU A 18 -12.14 3.40 -1.43
N ILE A 19 -11.60 4.39 -0.70
CA ILE A 19 -12.10 4.76 0.62
C ILE A 19 -13.55 5.27 0.58
N GLU A 20 -13.92 6.00 -0.48
CA GLU A 20 -15.29 6.51 -0.66
C GLU A 20 -16.28 5.42 -1.07
N GLN A 21 -15.85 4.44 -1.88
CA GLN A 21 -16.73 3.39 -2.42
C GLN A 21 -16.92 2.21 -1.46
N GLU A 22 -15.89 1.85 -0.71
CA GLU A 22 -15.87 0.64 0.11
C GLU A 22 -16.15 0.95 1.57
N LYS A 23 -17.28 0.46 2.09
CA LYS A 23 -17.71 0.70 3.48
C LYS A 23 -16.68 0.20 4.50
N ASP A 24 -15.95 -0.85 4.15
CA ASP A 24 -14.93 -1.46 5.00
C ASP A 24 -13.73 -0.52 5.22
N PHE A 25 -13.50 0.46 4.34
CA PHE A 25 -12.44 1.44 4.47
C PHE A 25 -12.90 2.77 5.09
N LYS A 26 -14.14 2.85 5.57
CA LYS A 26 -14.70 4.11 6.10
C LYS A 26 -13.88 4.72 7.22
N ILE A 27 -13.29 3.90 8.09
CA ILE A 27 -12.43 4.39 9.19
C ILE A 27 -11.15 5.05 8.67
N LEU A 28 -10.68 4.69 7.47
CA LEU A 28 -9.50 5.28 6.85
C LEU A 28 -9.77 6.69 6.29
N SER A 29 -11.04 7.10 6.17
CA SER A 29 -11.40 8.45 5.69
C SER A 29 -10.92 9.59 6.60
N VAL A 30 -10.70 9.30 7.89
CA VAL A 30 -10.14 10.27 8.84
C VAL A 30 -8.62 10.19 8.96
N ALA A 31 -8.00 9.16 8.38
CA ALA A 31 -6.57 8.93 8.50
C ALA A 31 -5.78 9.72 7.46
N LYS A 32 -4.64 10.29 7.86
CA LYS A 32 -3.77 10.99 6.90
C LYS A 32 -2.85 10.00 6.19
N ILE A 33 -3.27 9.57 5.00
CA ILE A 33 -2.53 8.64 4.14
C ILE A 33 -1.66 9.41 3.15
N VAL A 34 -0.38 9.06 3.11
CA VAL A 34 0.58 9.59 2.14
C VAL A 34 0.97 8.48 1.17
N THR A 35 0.96 8.77 -0.12
CA THR A 35 1.38 7.82 -1.16
C THR A 35 2.66 8.28 -1.85
N ARG A 36 3.54 7.35 -2.21
CA ARG A 36 4.75 7.65 -2.99
C ARG A 36 5.03 6.55 -3.99
N PHE A 37 5.60 6.94 -5.11
CA PHE A 37 6.32 5.99 -5.94
C PHE A 37 7.69 5.69 -5.35
N ARG A 38 8.12 4.44 -5.50
CA ARG A 38 9.48 3.95 -5.30
C ARG A 38 10.01 3.46 -6.63
N THR A 39 11.22 3.88 -6.98
CA THR A 39 11.97 3.32 -8.13
C THR A 39 13.18 2.53 -7.64
N GLY A 40 13.84 1.83 -8.56
CA GLY A 40 14.93 0.91 -8.25
C GLY A 40 14.46 -0.49 -7.90
N THR A 41 15.41 -1.40 -7.74
CA THR A 41 15.16 -2.81 -7.44
C THR A 41 14.43 -2.96 -6.10
N TRP A 42 13.30 -3.67 -6.10
CA TRP A 42 12.52 -3.93 -4.88
C TRP A 42 12.15 -5.41 -4.76
N TYR A 43 12.91 -6.15 -3.97
CA TYR A 43 12.66 -7.57 -3.78
C TYR A 43 12.67 -7.92 -2.31
N THR A 44 11.80 -8.86 -1.93
CA THR A 44 11.90 -9.57 -0.66
C THR A 44 11.82 -11.07 -0.91
N ARG A 45 12.74 -11.84 -0.32
CA ARG A 45 12.80 -13.30 -0.46
C ARG A 45 12.74 -13.76 -1.93
N GLY A 46 13.46 -13.04 -2.81
CA GLY A 46 13.53 -13.32 -4.25
C GLY A 46 12.32 -12.87 -5.06
N LYS A 47 11.30 -12.25 -4.45
CA LYS A 47 10.06 -11.83 -5.10
C LYS A 47 10.00 -10.32 -5.29
N LEU A 48 9.60 -9.87 -6.48
CA LEU A 48 9.43 -8.44 -6.79
C LEU A 48 8.25 -7.87 -6.01
N ILE A 49 8.45 -6.72 -5.38
CA ILE A 49 7.42 -6.01 -4.62
C ILE A 49 6.78 -4.94 -5.50
N TYR A 50 5.43 -4.97 -5.55
CA TYR A 50 4.62 -4.05 -6.36
C TYR A 50 4.16 -2.86 -5.53
N ALA A 51 3.80 -3.08 -4.27
CA ALA A 51 3.50 -2.05 -3.32
C ALA A 51 3.79 -2.54 -1.89
N LYS A 52 3.82 -1.59 -0.94
CA LYS A 52 3.92 -1.89 0.48
C LYS A 52 3.28 -0.77 1.29
N THR A 53 2.34 -1.13 2.15
CA THR A 53 1.82 -0.26 3.20
C THR A 53 2.64 -0.32 4.48
N LYS A 54 2.80 0.83 5.12
CA LYS A 54 3.39 0.96 6.46
C LYS A 54 2.50 1.85 7.34
N ILE A 55 2.15 1.35 8.51
CA ILE A 55 1.67 2.17 9.61
C ILE A 55 2.88 2.88 10.23
N LEU A 56 2.86 4.22 10.24
CA LEU A 56 3.98 5.02 10.68
C LEU A 56 4.13 4.94 12.20
N SER A 57 5.38 4.84 12.67
CA SER A 57 5.74 4.98 14.09
C SER A 57 5.50 6.40 14.58
N LEU A 58 5.42 6.61 15.89
CA LEU A 58 5.16 7.95 16.47
C LEU A 58 6.12 9.02 15.94
N TYR A 59 7.41 8.70 15.82
CA TYR A 59 8.40 9.62 15.28
C TYR A 59 8.14 9.94 13.81
N GLU A 60 7.89 8.94 12.98
CA GLU A 60 7.60 9.15 11.55
C GLU A 60 6.29 9.93 11.33
N ARG A 61 5.28 9.72 12.19
CA ARG A 61 4.05 10.51 12.14
C ARG A 61 4.31 11.98 12.41
N PHE A 62 5.16 12.28 13.38
CA PHE A 62 5.56 13.65 13.69
C PHE A 62 6.32 14.30 12.53
N GLU A 63 7.30 13.61 11.95
CA GLU A 63 8.12 14.14 10.86
C GLU A 63 7.35 14.32 9.55
N MET A 64 6.46 13.38 9.23
CA MET A 64 5.74 13.36 7.94
C MET A 64 4.38 14.04 7.99
N ASP A 65 3.90 14.36 9.20
CA ASP A 65 2.51 14.75 9.46
C ASP A 65 1.55 13.79 8.73
N ALA A 66 1.67 12.49 8.99
CA ALA A 66 0.89 11.44 8.34
C ALA A 66 0.80 10.21 9.23
N GLU A 67 -0.16 9.32 9.01
CA GLU A 67 -0.32 8.10 9.81
C GLU A 67 0.06 6.83 9.07
N ILE A 68 -0.12 6.85 7.75
CA ILE A 68 0.07 5.70 6.87
C ILE A 68 0.87 6.15 5.65
N LEU A 69 1.82 5.30 5.24
CA LEU A 69 2.57 5.45 4.00
C LEU A 69 2.28 4.25 3.09
N ILE A 70 1.84 4.52 1.86
CA ILE A 70 1.73 3.51 0.80
C ILE A 70 2.83 3.79 -0.23
N LEU A 71 3.73 2.83 -0.41
CA LEU A 71 4.78 2.88 -1.41
C LEU A 71 4.42 1.98 -2.58
N VAL A 72 4.48 2.50 -3.81
CA VAL A 72 4.18 1.73 -5.03
C VAL A 72 5.41 1.68 -5.93
N ASN A 73 5.70 0.52 -6.51
CA ASN A 73 6.76 0.35 -7.49
C ASN A 73 6.36 1.03 -8.81
N LYS A 74 7.00 2.17 -9.13
CA LYS A 74 6.64 2.98 -10.29
C LYS A 74 6.68 2.20 -11.60
N ARG A 75 7.75 1.42 -11.80
CA ARG A 75 7.94 0.66 -13.03
C ARG A 75 6.82 -0.36 -13.23
N MET A 76 6.36 -0.98 -12.14
CA MET A 76 5.26 -1.94 -12.24
C MET A 76 3.94 -1.24 -12.48
N TRP A 77 3.69 -0.13 -11.76
CA TRP A 77 2.47 0.67 -11.90
C TRP A 77 2.18 1.10 -13.34
N GLU A 78 3.20 1.54 -14.07
CA GLU A 78 3.09 1.95 -15.49
C GLU A 78 2.67 0.81 -16.43
N HIS A 79 2.81 -0.45 -16.00
CA HIS A 79 2.41 -1.64 -16.76
C HIS A 79 1.08 -2.25 -16.30
N LEU A 80 0.45 -1.69 -15.26
CA LEU A 80 -0.84 -2.16 -14.76
C LEU A 80 -2.00 -1.47 -15.49
N THR A 81 -3.06 -2.22 -15.77
CA THR A 81 -4.35 -1.64 -16.16
C THR A 81 -5.00 -0.93 -14.98
N ASP A 82 -5.98 -0.06 -15.22
CA ASP A 82 -6.65 0.68 -14.14
C ASP A 82 -7.33 -0.26 -13.13
N GLN A 83 -7.95 -1.35 -13.60
CA GLN A 83 -8.50 -2.38 -12.72
C GLN A 83 -7.43 -3.05 -11.85
N GLN A 84 -6.23 -3.27 -12.39
CA GLN A 84 -5.11 -3.87 -11.66
C GLN A 84 -4.50 -2.89 -10.65
N LYS A 85 -4.45 -1.59 -10.98
CA LYS A 85 -4.05 -0.53 -10.06
C LYS A 85 -5.01 -0.44 -8.88
N GLU A 86 -6.32 -0.44 -9.15
CA GLU A 86 -7.35 -0.47 -8.11
C GLU A 86 -7.22 -1.71 -7.23
N ALA A 87 -7.06 -2.89 -7.81
CA ALA A 87 -6.87 -4.13 -7.05
C ALA A 87 -5.60 -4.10 -6.18
N LEU A 88 -4.50 -3.54 -6.69
CA LEU A 88 -3.26 -3.38 -5.92
C LEU A 88 -3.47 -2.46 -4.72
N ILE A 89 -4.08 -1.27 -4.92
CA ILE A 89 -4.30 -0.32 -3.82
C ILE A 89 -5.34 -0.85 -2.83
N PHE A 90 -6.41 -1.49 -3.30
CA PHE A 90 -7.39 -2.15 -2.42
C PHE A 90 -6.71 -3.16 -1.50
N HIS A 91 -5.83 -4.00 -2.04
CA HIS A 91 -5.05 -4.96 -1.25
C HIS A 91 -4.19 -4.28 -0.19
N GLU A 92 -3.50 -3.20 -0.56
CA GLU A 92 -2.67 -2.43 0.35
C GLU A 92 -3.47 -1.78 1.49
N LEU A 93 -4.71 -1.34 1.22
CA LEU A 93 -5.62 -0.81 2.24
C LEU A 93 -6.14 -1.90 3.19
N CYS A 94 -6.39 -3.12 2.70
CA CYS A 94 -6.78 -4.25 3.55
C CYS A 94 -5.75 -4.59 4.64
N HIS A 95 -4.44 -4.38 4.39
CA HIS A 95 -3.41 -4.60 5.41
C HIS A 95 -3.53 -3.66 6.61
N ILE A 96 -4.12 -2.47 6.40
CA ILE A 96 -4.33 -1.47 7.45
C ILE A 96 -5.44 -1.95 8.39
N GLU A 97 -6.59 -2.33 7.83
CA GLU A 97 -7.73 -2.89 8.58
C GLU A 97 -7.31 -4.13 9.39
N ALA A 98 -6.45 -4.99 8.85
CA ALA A 98 -5.94 -6.15 9.60
C ALA A 98 -5.05 -5.75 10.80
N SER A 99 -4.46 -4.55 10.74
CA SER A 99 -3.51 -4.02 11.74
C SER A 99 -4.19 -3.17 12.82
N VAL A 100 -5.42 -2.71 12.61
CA VAL A 100 -6.24 -2.03 13.61
C VAL A 100 -7.35 -2.96 14.10
N ASP A 101 -7.64 -2.98 15.40
CA ASP A 101 -8.77 -3.74 15.93
C ASP A 101 -10.11 -3.02 15.69
N LYS A 102 -11.22 -3.69 16.03
CA LYS A 102 -12.60 -3.16 15.87
C LYS A 102 -12.86 -1.84 16.61
N ASN A 103 -11.96 -1.44 17.51
CA ASN A 103 -12.04 -0.22 18.29
C ASN A 103 -11.06 0.86 17.78
N GLY A 104 -10.38 0.62 16.65
CA GLY A 104 -9.40 1.53 16.07
C GLY A 104 -8.04 1.54 16.78
N ALA A 105 -7.82 0.62 17.73
CA ALA A 105 -6.52 0.51 18.39
C ALA A 105 -5.57 -0.30 17.50
N PRO A 106 -4.29 0.11 17.35
CA PRO A 106 -3.29 -0.73 16.69
C PRO A 106 -3.19 -2.08 17.40
N ARG A 107 -3.26 -3.17 16.65
CA ARG A 107 -3.16 -4.54 17.17
C ARG A 107 -1.71 -4.90 17.52
N ASN A 108 -1.03 -4.10 18.35
CA ASN A 108 0.36 -4.33 18.76
C ASN A 108 0.51 -4.26 20.28
N SER A 109 0.23 -5.38 20.97
CA SER A 109 1.12 -5.77 22.08
C SER A 109 2.41 -6.34 21.46
N PRO A 110 3.59 -6.11 22.06
CA PRO A 110 4.86 -6.30 21.38
C PRO A 110 5.14 -7.79 21.18
N LYS A 111 4.93 -8.28 19.96
CA LYS A 111 5.74 -9.36 19.41
C LYS A 111 6.41 -8.81 18.16
N MET A 112 7.63 -8.36 18.39
CA MET A 112 8.62 -8.02 17.39
C MET A 112 8.93 -9.26 16.55
N GLU A 113 8.09 -9.54 15.56
CA GLU A 113 8.45 -10.31 14.39
C GLU A 113 8.06 -9.48 13.19
N ASP A 114 9.09 -8.95 12.55
CA ASP A 114 9.09 -8.22 11.29
C ASP A 114 8.52 -9.11 10.17
N ARG A 115 7.20 -9.34 10.17
CA ARG A 115 6.49 -9.91 9.02
C ARG A 115 6.13 -8.75 8.12
N SER A 116 7.14 -8.33 7.37
CA SER A 116 6.95 -7.69 6.08
C SER A 116 5.93 -8.53 5.30
N SER A 117 4.67 -8.08 5.27
CA SER A 117 3.59 -8.65 4.45
C SER A 117 3.87 -8.30 2.99
N ASP A 118 4.97 -8.84 2.47
CA ASP A 118 5.42 -8.65 1.11
C ASP A 118 4.61 -9.58 0.21
N CYS A 119 3.49 -9.07 -0.30
CA CYS A 119 2.64 -9.82 -1.21
C CYS A 119 2.98 -9.51 -2.67
N VAL A 120 3.21 -10.60 -3.41
CA VAL A 120 3.22 -10.64 -4.86
C VAL A 120 1.77 -10.74 -5.30
N VAL A 121 1.22 -9.68 -5.88
CA VAL A 121 -0.05 -9.81 -6.60
C VAL A 121 0.24 -10.61 -7.87
N MET A 122 -0.05 -11.92 -7.86
CA MET A 122 -0.08 -12.72 -9.08
C MET A 122 -1.33 -12.35 -9.85
N ILE A 123 -1.22 -11.31 -10.67
CA ILE A 123 -2.25 -11.00 -11.65
C ILE A 123 -2.11 -12.06 -12.75
N SER A 124 -3.04 -13.02 -12.76
CA SER A 124 -3.14 -14.01 -13.81
C SER A 124 -3.15 -13.30 -15.16
N ARG A 125 -2.15 -13.58 -16.01
CA ARG A 125 -2.22 -13.21 -17.42
C ARG A 125 -3.40 -13.98 -17.99
N ASN A 126 -4.47 -13.29 -18.31
CA ASN A 126 -5.55 -13.88 -19.09
C ASN A 126 -4.98 -14.16 -20.49
N SER A 127 -4.41 -15.35 -20.66
CA SER A 127 -3.98 -15.86 -21.95
C SER A 127 -5.24 -16.38 -22.63
N SER A 128 -6.03 -15.46 -23.16
CA SER A 128 -7.06 -15.76 -24.15
C SER A 128 -6.53 -15.21 -25.46
N LEU A 129 -5.98 -16.08 -26.31
CA LEU A 129 -6.04 -15.98 -27.77
C LEU A 129 -5.48 -17.28 -28.37
N LEU A 130 -6.43 -18.04 -28.95
CA LEU A 130 -6.35 -19.16 -29.90
C LEU A 130 -6.01 -20.56 -29.35
#